data_AF-A0A7C8DWL4-F1
#
_entry.id   AF-A0A7C8DWL4-F1
#
_cell.length_a   1.000
_cell.length_b   1.000
_cell.length_c   1.000
_cell.angle_alpha   90.00
_cell.angle_beta   90.00
_cell.angle_gamma   90.00
#
_symmetry.space_group_name_H-M   'P 1'
#
loop_
_entity.id
_entity.type
_entity.pdbx_description
1 polymer ?
#
loop_
_entity_poly.entity_id
_entity_poly.type
_entity_poly.pdbx_seq_one_letter_code
_entity_poly.pdbx_strand_id
1 'polypeptide(L)'
;MSIILISSDRYETGRAIAQKVAEATEYAFVDREILGEVARNSHIPEPKIRNSLETSSSPLSFSSKVENRALANVQAAVMSRLLDNNVVCHGLAAHLYVLGVSHVLKIRVL
;
A
#
# COMPACT_ATOMS: atom_id res chain seq x y z
N MET A 1 3.10 -7.23 -18.45
CA MET A 1 2.52 -7.05 -17.11
C MET A 1 3.59 -6.44 -16.25
N SER A 2 3.41 -5.22 -15.79
CA SER A 2 4.43 -4.48 -15.04
C SER A 2 3.78 -3.86 -13.82
N ILE A 3 4.44 -4.02 -12.68
CA ILE A 3 4.04 -3.40 -11.42
C ILE A 3 5.17 -2.48 -10.99
N ILE A 4 4.85 -1.25 -10.65
CA ILE A 4 5.80 -0.28 -10.09
C ILE A 4 5.39 -0.02 -8.64
N LEU A 5 6.22 -0.45 -7.70
CA LEU A 5 6.00 -0.21 -6.27
C LEU A 5 6.90 0.94 -5.83
N ILE A 6 6.29 2.04 -5.38
CA ILE A 6 6.99 3.22 -4.90
C ILE A 6 6.82 3.32 -3.39
N SER A 7 7.95 3.45 -2.70
CA SER A 7 8.03 3.71 -1.27
C SER A 7 8.75 5.03 -1.05
N SER A 8 8.39 5.76 0.00
CA SER A 8 9.02 7.03 0.36
C SER A 8 8.91 7.29 1.85
N ASP A 9 9.87 8.04 2.39
CA ASP A 9 9.83 8.53 3.77
C ASP A 9 8.76 9.61 3.96
N ARG A 10 8.48 10.37 2.89
CA ARG A 10 7.48 11.43 2.88
C ARG A 10 6.30 11.04 2.01
N TYR A 11 5.17 10.74 2.64
CA TYR A 11 3.97 10.28 1.94
C TYR A 11 3.57 11.20 0.78
N GLU A 12 3.47 12.51 1.01
CA GLU A 12 3.02 13.47 -0.01
C GLU A 12 3.97 13.54 -1.20
N THR A 13 5.28 13.56 -0.95
CA THR A 13 6.31 13.60 -2.01
C THR A 13 6.30 12.31 -2.81
N GLY A 14 6.28 11.16 -2.13
CA GLY A 14 6.19 9.85 -2.78
C GLY A 14 4.91 9.68 -3.59
N ARG A 15 3.76 10.17 -3.08
CA ARG A 15 2.47 10.13 -3.77
C ARG A 15 2.50 10.98 -5.04
N ALA A 16 3.01 12.21 -4.97
CA ALA A 16 3.10 13.10 -6.13
C ALA A 16 4.00 12.50 -7.24
N ILE A 17 5.11 11.89 -6.87
CA ILE A 17 5.99 11.18 -7.83
C ILE A 17 5.26 9.97 -8.42
N ALA A 18 4.65 9.14 -7.57
CA ALA A 18 3.98 7.92 -8.02
C ALA A 18 2.78 8.21 -8.93
N GLN A 19 2.03 9.27 -8.64
CA GLN A 19 0.94 9.72 -9.50
C GLN A 19 1.46 10.16 -10.87
N LYS A 20 2.52 10.97 -10.93
CA LYS A 20 3.15 11.35 -12.21
C LYS A 20 3.69 10.15 -12.99
N VAL A 21 4.23 9.15 -12.31
CA VAL A 21 4.67 7.90 -12.95
C VAL A 21 3.47 7.15 -13.52
N ALA A 22 2.36 7.06 -12.80
CA ALA A 22 1.13 6.43 -13.27
C ALA A 22 0.58 7.13 -14.52
N GLU A 23 0.50 8.47 -14.49
CA GLU A 23 0.08 9.31 -15.62
C GLU A 23 0.99 9.12 -16.85
N ALA A 24 2.32 9.15 -16.67
CA ALA A 24 3.28 9.02 -17.75
C ALA A 24 3.34 7.61 -18.37
N THR A 25 2.91 6.58 -17.63
CA THR A 25 2.90 5.19 -18.10
C THR A 25 1.52 4.70 -18.51
N GLU A 26 0.48 5.51 -18.28
CA GLU A 26 -0.93 5.15 -18.43
C GLU A 26 -1.32 3.93 -17.57
N TYR A 27 -0.69 3.80 -16.39
CA TYR A 27 -0.94 2.71 -15.46
C TYR A 27 -1.98 3.10 -14.42
N ALA A 28 -2.71 2.12 -13.90
CA ALA A 28 -3.62 2.35 -12.79
C ALA A 28 -2.82 2.79 -11.55
N PHE A 29 -3.34 3.79 -10.82
CA PHE A 29 -2.72 4.27 -9.59
C PHE A 29 -3.42 3.70 -8.37
N VAL A 30 -2.67 3.10 -7.45
CA VAL A 30 -3.17 2.53 -6.20
C VAL A 30 -2.42 3.13 -5.02
N ASP A 31 -3.13 3.77 -4.11
CA ASP A 31 -2.57 4.39 -2.91
C ASP A 31 -3.46 4.15 -1.66
N ARG A 32 -3.30 4.97 -0.62
CA ARG A 32 -4.07 4.85 0.63
C ARG A 32 -5.58 5.07 0.47
N GLU A 33 -6.09 5.46 -0.70
CA GLU A 33 -7.54 5.49 -0.96
C GLU A 33 -8.18 4.10 -0.86
N ILE A 34 -7.41 3.02 -1.10
CA ILE A 34 -7.88 1.64 -0.94
C ILE A 34 -8.27 1.30 0.51
N LEU A 35 -7.75 2.03 1.51
CA LEU A 35 -7.97 1.71 2.91
C LEU A 35 -9.44 1.85 3.34
N GLY A 36 -10.21 2.72 2.69
CA GLY A 36 -11.64 2.83 2.95
C GLY A 36 -12.41 1.57 2.54
N GLU A 37 -11.99 0.91 1.45
CA GLU A 37 -12.53 -0.40 1.03
C GLU A 37 -12.15 -1.49 2.04
N VAL A 38 -10.87 -1.52 2.43
CA VAL A 38 -10.36 -2.46 3.44
C VAL A 38 -11.13 -2.33 4.77
N ALA A 39 -11.41 -1.10 5.20
CA ALA A 39 -12.15 -0.82 6.42
C ALA A 39 -13.58 -1.40 6.39
N ARG A 40 -14.30 -1.18 5.28
CA ARG A 40 -15.66 -1.73 5.09
C ARG A 40 -15.66 -3.26 5.12
N ASN A 41 -14.72 -3.89 4.44
CA ASN A 41 -14.70 -5.35 4.30
C ASN A 41 -14.23 -6.05 5.59
N SER A 42 -13.26 -5.48 6.31
CA SER A 42 -12.64 -6.08 7.50
C SER A 42 -13.35 -5.77 8.82
N HIS A 43 -14.25 -4.78 8.81
CA HIS A 43 -14.87 -4.18 9.99
C HIS A 43 -13.85 -3.57 10.97
N ILE A 44 -12.70 -3.15 10.46
CA ILE A 44 -11.66 -2.44 11.22
C ILE A 44 -11.71 -0.96 10.80
N PRO A 45 -11.78 0.00 11.74
CA PRO A 45 -11.77 1.42 11.39
C PRO A 45 -10.56 1.81 10.54
N GLU A 46 -10.78 2.58 9.47
CA GLU A 46 -9.72 3.03 8.57
C GLU A 46 -8.53 3.71 9.30
N PRO A 47 -8.74 4.58 10.32
CA PRO A 47 -7.62 5.15 11.06
C PRO A 47 -6.74 4.09 11.73
N LYS A 48 -7.33 2.98 12.19
CA LYS A 48 -6.55 1.88 12.78
C LYS A 48 -5.74 1.15 11.72
N ILE A 49 -6.32 0.90 10.54
CA ILE A 49 -5.61 0.27 9.42
C ILE A 49 -4.45 1.16 8.95
N ARG A 50 -4.70 2.47 8.81
CA ARG A 50 -3.70 3.47 8.44
C ARG A 50 -2.54 3.48 9.43
N ASN A 51 -2.84 3.49 10.73
CA ASN A 51 -1.81 3.45 11.78
C ASN A 51 -0.97 2.17 11.71
N SER A 52 -1.54 1.02 11.35
CA SER A 52 -0.79 -0.23 11.16
C SER A 52 0.23 -0.17 10.00
N LEU A 53 0.07 0.75 9.04
CA LEU A 53 1.01 0.97 7.95
C LEU A 53 2.16 1.94 8.30
N GLU A 54 2.04 2.65 9.43
CA GLU A 54 3.05 3.62 9.85
C GLU A 54 3.95 3.02 10.93
N THR A 55 5.24 3.34 10.86
CA THR A 55 6.28 2.79 11.77
C THR A 55 6.09 3.22 13.24
N SER A 56 5.15 4.13 13.50
CA SER A 56 4.81 4.62 14.84
C SER A 56 3.60 3.86 15.38
N SER A 57 3.82 2.63 15.84
CA SER A 57 2.93 2.04 16.86
C SER A 57 2.96 2.97 18.07
N SER A 58 1.91 3.78 18.26
CA SER A 58 1.72 4.56 19.49
C SER A 58 1.85 3.62 20.71
N PRO A 59 2.53 4.01 21.80
CA PRO A 59 2.78 3.16 22.97
C PRO A 59 1.50 2.68 23.69
N LEU A 60 0.32 3.18 23.32
CA LEU A 60 -0.99 2.68 23.73
C LEU A 60 -1.47 1.53 22.82
N SER A 61 -0.58 0.57 22.58
CA SER A 61 -0.66 -0.40 21.48
C SER A 61 -1.92 -1.26 21.51
N PHE A 62 -2.48 -1.40 20.31
CA PHE A 62 -3.54 -2.33 19.94
C PHE A 62 -3.10 -3.78 20.17
N SER A 63 -4.05 -4.73 20.25
CA SER A 63 -3.64 -6.12 20.23
C SER A 63 -2.91 -6.42 18.91
N SER A 64 -1.71 -6.98 19.00
CA SER A 64 -0.93 -7.45 17.84
C SER A 64 -1.74 -8.30 16.87
N LYS A 65 -2.75 -9.04 17.37
CA LYS A 65 -3.68 -9.82 16.55
C LYS A 65 -4.48 -8.97 15.58
N VAL A 66 -4.99 -7.82 16.03
CA VAL A 66 -5.85 -7.00 15.18
C VAL A 66 -5.01 -6.12 14.24
N GLU A 67 -3.81 -5.73 14.64
CA GLU A 67 -2.80 -5.10 13.77
C GLU A 67 -2.42 -6.05 12.61
N ASN A 68 -2.07 -7.30 12.95
CA ASN A 68 -1.80 -8.33 11.94
C ASN A 68 -2.99 -8.58 11.03
N ARG A 69 -4.21 -8.59 11.58
CA ARG A 69 -5.44 -8.73 10.77
C ARG A 69 -5.63 -7.52 9.85
N ALA A 70 -5.36 -6.29 10.30
CA ALA A 70 -5.45 -5.10 9.48
C ALA A 70 -4.45 -5.18 8.31
N LEU A 71 -3.18 -5.50 8.59
CA LEU A 71 -2.15 -5.67 7.57
C LEU A 71 -2.50 -6.78 6.57
N ALA A 72 -3.00 -7.93 7.03
CA ALA A 72 -3.42 -9.02 6.15
C ALA A 72 -4.56 -8.60 5.21
N ASN A 73 -5.53 -7.81 5.69
CA ASN A 73 -6.61 -7.30 4.85
C ASN A 73 -6.12 -6.25 3.83
N VAL A 74 -5.16 -5.40 4.22
CA VAL A 74 -4.50 -4.48 3.26
C VAL A 74 -3.77 -5.28 2.19
N GLN A 75 -2.96 -6.26 2.59
CA GLN A 75 -2.23 -7.12 1.66
C GLN A 75 -3.17 -7.80 0.67
N ALA A 76 -4.28 -8.40 1.14
CA ALA A 76 -5.26 -9.05 0.29
C ALA A 76 -5.87 -8.07 -0.74
N ALA A 77 -6.30 -6.88 -0.30
CA ALA A 77 -6.90 -5.89 -1.18
C ALA A 77 -5.90 -5.35 -2.22
N VAL A 78 -4.66 -5.06 -1.81
CA VAL A 78 -3.62 -4.56 -2.72
C VAL A 78 -3.24 -5.64 -3.73
N MET A 79 -3.02 -6.88 -3.28
CA MET A 79 -2.70 -7.99 -4.18
C MET A 79 -3.81 -8.19 -5.23
N SER A 80 -5.08 -8.03 -4.85
CA SER A 80 -6.19 -8.08 -5.80
C SER A 80 -6.08 -6.99 -6.87
N ARG A 81 -5.70 -5.76 -6.52
CA ARG A 81 -5.49 -4.69 -7.51
C ARG A 81 -4.27 -4.92 -8.39
N LEU A 82 -3.21 -5.53 -7.85
CA LEU A 82 -2.01 -5.84 -8.62
C LEU A 82 -2.22 -6.92 -9.70
N LEU A 83 -3.30 -7.72 -9.60
CA LEU A 83 -3.67 -8.70 -10.63
C LEU A 83 -4.21 -8.05 -11.91
N ASP A 84 -4.73 -6.82 -11.83
CA ASP A 84 -5.32 -6.10 -12.98
C ASP A 84 -4.27 -5.67 -14.03
N ASN A 85 -2.97 -5.91 -13.75
CA ASN A 85 -1.79 -5.54 -14.54
C ASN A 85 -1.57 -4.02 -14.67
N ASN A 86 -0.33 -3.61 -14.99
CA ASN A 86 0.03 -2.22 -15.28
C ASN A 86 -0.40 -1.26 -14.16
N VAL A 87 0.18 -1.46 -12.98
CA VAL A 87 -0.19 -0.72 -11.76
C VAL A 87 1.02 0.00 -11.18
N VAL A 88 0.83 1.24 -10.77
CA VAL A 88 1.72 1.97 -9.87
C VAL A 88 1.10 1.99 -8.47
N CYS A 89 1.79 1.43 -7.50
CA CYS A 89 1.32 1.35 -6.11
C CYS A 89 2.23 2.16 -5.19
N HIS A 90 1.65 2.98 -4.31
CA HIS A 90 2.38 3.81 -3.35
C HIS A 90 1.81 3.77 -1.94
N GLY A 91 2.66 3.86 -0.91
CA GLY A 91 2.24 4.16 0.46
C GLY A 91 1.51 3.04 1.22
N LEU A 92 1.54 1.82 0.68
CA LEU A 92 0.83 0.63 1.18
C LEU A 92 1.77 -0.49 1.64
N ALA A 93 3.05 -0.17 1.83
CA ALA A 93 4.11 -1.11 2.20
C ALA A 93 4.27 -2.34 1.26
N ALA A 94 3.76 -2.26 0.03
CA ALA A 94 3.76 -3.37 -0.94
C ALA A 94 5.14 -3.95 -1.23
N HIS A 95 6.19 -3.12 -1.17
CA HIS A 95 7.57 -3.57 -1.34
C HIS A 95 8.00 -4.66 -0.32
N LEU A 96 7.34 -4.74 0.85
CA LEU A 96 7.63 -5.70 1.91
C LEU A 96 6.98 -7.08 1.70
N TYR A 97 5.81 -7.14 1.06
CA TYR A 97 5.05 -8.40 0.93
C TYR A 97 4.90 -8.89 -0.51
N VAL A 98 5.12 -8.05 -1.53
CA VAL A 98 5.20 -8.50 -2.92
C VAL A 98 6.61 -9.05 -3.16
N LEU A 99 6.79 -10.33 -2.86
CA LEU A 99 8.07 -11.04 -2.94
C LEU A 99 8.04 -12.11 -4.04
N GLY A 100 9.18 -12.33 -4.71
CA GLY A 100 9.31 -13.39 -5.72
C GLY A 100 8.61 -13.13 -7.06
N VAL A 101 8.05 -11.93 -7.27
CA VAL A 101 7.41 -11.56 -8.54
C VAL A 101 8.44 -10.90 -9.47
N SER A 102 8.70 -11.53 -10.62
CA SER A 102 9.78 -11.14 -11.56
C SER A 102 9.53 -9.84 -12.32
N HIS A 103 8.28 -9.40 -12.41
CA HIS A 103 7.86 -8.24 -13.21
C HIS A 103 7.46 -7.03 -12.35
N VAL A 104 8.12 -6.89 -11.19
CA VAL A 104 7.91 -5.78 -10.25
C VAL A 104 9.16 -4.91 -10.18
N LEU A 105 9.00 -3.62 -10.49
CA LEU A 105 10.01 -2.60 -10.23
C LEU A 105 9.75 -1.98 -8.84
N LYS A 106 10.69 -2.15 -7.91
CA LYS A 106 10.62 -1.56 -6.56
C LYS A 106 11.51 -0.33 -6.47
N ILE A 107 10.95 0.80 -6.07
CA ILE A 107 11.63 2.09 -5.98
C ILE A 107 11.47 2.65 -4.56
N ARG A 108 12.57 3.14 -3.98
CA ARG A 108 12.56 3.95 -2.75
C ARG A 108 12.96 5.37 -3.11
N VAL A 109 12.08 6.32 -2.86
CA VAL A 109 12.35 7.76 -2.94
C VAL A 109 12.87 8.21 -1.57
N LEU A 110 14.09 8.74 -1.56
CA LEU A 110 14.77 9.29 -0.39
C LEU A 110 14.47 10.78 -0.21
#